data_AF-A0A5C6DZV9-F1
#
_entry.id   AF-A0A5C6DZV9-F1
#
_cell.length_a   1.000
_cell.length_b   1.000
_cell.length_c   1.000
_cell.angle_alpha   90.00
_cell.angle_beta   90.00
_cell.angle_gamma   90.00
#
_symmetry.space_group_name_H-M   'P 1'
#
loop_
_entity.id
_entity.type
_entity.pdbx_description
1 polymer ?
#
loop_
_entity_poly.entity_id
_entity_poly.type
_entity_poly.pdbx_seq_one_letter_code
_entity_poly.pdbx_strand_id
1 'polypeptide(L)'
;MTQLGETVAFGMIGDDEIECTFSHDKKGKVSNKLSKNATTLGSRMESGTSTRLWKQDGDDYSEATNKEAALEQIKVKECDDRNGVDVRLDGGETINLPFSVAAHHLIPTKASFTKSSVMKYVSASASGSKIESDIGYDVNGSENGLWLPTHHGLSSEMGSKGSRKLPGESKKVSYGSVSKEGGGQVASFVTLYTSAVMEQTKRQFHDGHPNYSSFVTGCLNKVAAAIAKASENCQKCNESDGDKSPAPYMLVRRLNGVSQRLVTYLVGDPSGWRPPLFTSPHAELYCVNEIAFRKAMAGRS
;
A
#
# COMPACT_ATOMS: atom_id res chain seq x y z
N MET A 1 4.26 -1.91 31.87
CA MET A 1 4.91 -2.91 30.99
C MET A 1 3.83 -3.80 30.42
N THR A 2 3.21 -3.40 29.33
CA THR A 2 2.23 -4.23 28.60
C THR A 2 2.96 -5.01 27.52
N GLN A 3 2.83 -6.34 27.59
CA GLN A 3 3.39 -7.32 26.67
C GLN A 3 3.25 -6.89 25.20
N LEU A 4 4.39 -6.64 24.55
CA LEU A 4 4.58 -6.68 23.10
C LEU A 4 4.51 -8.13 22.61
N GLY A 5 3.38 -8.79 22.86
CA GLY A 5 3.21 -10.23 22.71
C GLY A 5 1.94 -10.68 21.99
N GLU A 6 1.06 -9.76 21.59
CA GLU A 6 0.04 -10.07 20.59
C GLU A 6 0.72 -10.11 19.22
N THR A 7 1.29 -11.28 18.93
CA THR A 7 1.46 -11.78 17.58
C THR A 7 0.15 -11.48 16.84
N VAL A 8 0.25 -10.71 15.75
CA VAL A 8 -0.85 -10.48 14.81
C VAL A 8 -1.22 -11.83 14.20
N ALA A 9 -1.99 -12.57 14.95
CA ALA A 9 -2.49 -13.86 14.61
C ALA A 9 -3.91 -13.64 14.09
N PHE A 10 -4.22 -14.39 13.05
CA PHE A 10 -5.56 -14.70 12.56
C PHE A 10 -6.18 -13.75 11.53
N GLY A 11 -6.25 -14.29 10.31
CA GLY A 11 -6.81 -13.69 9.10
C GLY A 11 -5.93 -13.92 7.86
N MET A 12 -4.66 -14.27 8.05
CA MET A 12 -3.70 -14.45 6.96
C MET A 12 -3.43 -15.93 6.70
N ILE A 13 -4.32 -16.53 5.92
CA ILE A 13 -4.16 -17.86 5.29
C ILE A 13 -4.11 -18.99 6.33
N GLY A 14 -5.22 -19.70 6.51
CA GLY A 14 -5.16 -20.99 7.22
C GLY A 14 -4.18 -21.91 6.49
N ASP A 15 -3.34 -22.61 7.24
CA ASP A 15 -2.39 -23.61 6.71
C ASP A 15 -3.11 -24.85 6.13
N ASP A 16 -4.43 -24.86 6.29
CA ASP A 16 -5.33 -25.97 6.08
C ASP A 16 -6.20 -25.61 4.84
N GLU A 17 -6.13 -26.46 3.82
CA GLU A 17 -6.93 -26.42 2.58
C GLU A 17 -6.57 -25.31 1.57
N ILE A 18 -5.34 -25.33 1.07
CA ILE A 18 -5.09 -24.78 -0.26
C ILE A 18 -5.22 -25.90 -1.28
N GLU A 19 -6.37 -25.91 -1.96
CA GLU A 19 -6.51 -26.61 -3.24
C GLU A 19 -5.41 -26.16 -4.21
N CYS A 20 -4.89 -27.10 -5.02
CA CYS A 20 -3.79 -26.83 -5.93
C CYS A 20 -4.05 -25.59 -6.80
N THR A 21 -3.18 -24.59 -6.71
CA THR A 21 -3.34 -23.33 -7.45
C THR A 21 -2.83 -23.40 -8.90
N PHE A 22 -2.20 -24.51 -9.28
CA PHE A 22 -1.55 -24.74 -10.57
C PHE A 22 -2.57 -25.13 -11.65
N SER A 23 -2.39 -24.59 -12.85
CA SER A 23 -3.25 -24.88 -14.00
C SER A 23 -2.66 -26.02 -14.82
N HIS A 24 -3.02 -27.27 -14.48
CA HIS A 24 -2.49 -28.47 -15.13
C HIS A 24 -3.00 -28.70 -16.55
N ASP A 25 -4.13 -28.09 -16.92
CA ASP A 25 -4.83 -28.45 -18.16
C ASP A 25 -4.56 -27.49 -19.33
N LYS A 26 -3.95 -26.31 -19.09
CA LYS A 26 -3.62 -25.31 -20.13
C LYS A 26 -2.41 -24.45 -19.77
N LYS A 27 -1.45 -24.32 -20.71
CA LYS A 27 -0.38 -23.30 -20.68
C LYS A 27 -0.90 -21.99 -21.25
N GLY A 28 -0.99 -20.97 -20.43
CA GLY A 28 -1.39 -19.65 -20.86
C GLY A 28 -0.28 -18.84 -21.49
N LYS A 29 -0.61 -18.08 -22.53
CA LYS A 29 0.28 -17.07 -23.14
C LYS A 29 0.04 -15.70 -22.52
N VAL A 30 0.39 -15.54 -21.24
CA VAL A 30 0.32 -14.25 -20.55
C VAL A 30 1.71 -13.75 -20.19
N SER A 31 1.83 -12.43 -20.09
CA SER A 31 3.02 -11.75 -19.60
C SER A 31 2.67 -10.89 -18.39
N ASN A 32 3.58 -10.86 -17.42
CA ASN A 32 3.42 -9.98 -16.27
C ASN A 32 3.71 -8.52 -16.65
N LYS A 33 3.09 -7.56 -15.96
CA LYS A 33 3.46 -6.13 -16.02
C LYS A 33 3.99 -5.68 -14.66
N LEU A 34 5.29 -5.89 -14.43
CA LEU A 34 5.94 -5.72 -13.11
C LEU A 34 6.74 -4.42 -12.97
N SER A 35 6.74 -3.54 -13.98
CA SER A 35 7.46 -2.27 -13.90
C SER A 35 6.78 -1.32 -12.90
N LYS A 36 7.56 -0.78 -11.95
CA LYS A 36 7.06 0.23 -11.00
C LYS A 36 6.89 1.56 -11.73
N ASN A 37 5.67 2.07 -11.80
CA ASN A 37 5.42 3.44 -12.20
C ASN A 37 4.20 3.99 -11.43
N ALA A 38 4.44 4.92 -10.51
CA ALA A 38 3.37 5.52 -9.70
C ALA A 38 2.36 6.30 -10.55
N THR A 39 2.81 6.93 -11.64
CA THR A 39 1.92 7.59 -12.62
C THR A 39 1.05 6.56 -13.33
N THR A 40 1.64 5.43 -13.78
CA THR A 40 0.86 4.34 -14.39
C THR A 40 -0.14 3.73 -13.41
N LEU A 41 0.24 3.54 -12.14
CA LEU A 41 -0.68 3.09 -11.10
C LEU A 41 -1.83 4.09 -10.94
N GLY A 42 -1.54 5.39 -10.81
CA GLY A 42 -2.54 6.44 -10.68
C GLY A 42 -3.54 6.45 -11.83
N SER A 43 -3.05 6.42 -13.08
CA SER A 43 -3.92 6.36 -14.26
C SER A 43 -4.81 5.10 -14.29
N ARG A 44 -4.32 3.97 -13.79
CA ARG A 44 -5.09 2.72 -13.73
C ARG A 44 -6.11 2.70 -12.61
N MET A 45 -5.81 3.34 -11.48
CA MET A 45 -6.79 3.56 -10.42
C MET A 45 -7.94 4.45 -10.92
N GLU A 46 -7.62 5.49 -11.70
CA GLU A 46 -8.61 6.38 -12.32
C GLU A 46 -9.46 5.68 -13.38
N SER A 47 -8.85 4.86 -14.24
CA SER A 47 -9.59 4.10 -15.27
C SER A 47 -10.25 2.82 -14.74
N GLY A 48 -9.96 2.42 -13.49
CA GLY A 48 -10.40 1.16 -12.91
C GLY A 48 -9.74 -0.07 -13.52
N THR A 49 -8.61 0.07 -14.21
CA THR A 49 -7.91 -1.04 -14.88
C THR A 49 -7.32 -2.03 -13.88
N SER A 50 -7.91 -3.22 -13.82
CA SER A 50 -7.52 -4.34 -12.96
C SER A 50 -6.24 -5.05 -13.41
N THR A 51 -5.64 -5.86 -12.52
CA THR A 51 -4.74 -6.95 -12.95
C THR A 51 -5.50 -8.04 -13.72
N ARG A 52 -4.81 -8.78 -14.58
CA ARG A 52 -5.43 -9.83 -15.39
C ARG A 52 -5.76 -11.05 -14.53
N LEU A 53 -7.02 -11.50 -14.51
CA LEU A 53 -7.44 -12.74 -13.86
C LEU A 53 -7.64 -13.84 -14.91
N TRP A 54 -6.74 -14.83 -14.93
CA TRP A 54 -6.67 -15.87 -15.96
C TRP A 54 -7.90 -16.79 -16.09
N LYS A 55 -8.71 -16.98 -15.04
CA LYS A 55 -9.84 -17.93 -15.03
C LYS A 55 -11.21 -17.30 -15.31
N GLN A 56 -11.29 -16.03 -15.73
CA GLN A 56 -12.51 -15.49 -16.31
C GLN A 56 -12.50 -15.83 -17.80
N ASP A 57 -13.49 -16.61 -18.26
CA ASP A 57 -13.48 -17.33 -19.54
C ASP A 57 -13.05 -16.53 -20.78
N GLY A 58 -12.28 -17.18 -21.67
CA GLY A 58 -11.96 -16.74 -23.04
C GLY A 58 -10.46 -16.57 -23.34
N ASP A 59 -10.04 -16.97 -24.55
CA ASP A 59 -8.69 -16.67 -25.09
C ASP A 59 -8.53 -15.16 -25.43
N ASP A 60 -9.65 -14.41 -25.42
CA ASP A 60 -9.75 -12.97 -25.61
C ASP A 60 -10.13 -12.28 -24.28
N TYR A 61 -9.17 -12.11 -23.37
CA TYR A 61 -9.43 -11.36 -22.14
C TYR A 61 -9.30 -9.85 -22.36
N SER A 62 -10.39 -9.12 -22.09
CA SER A 62 -10.38 -7.66 -21.95
C SER A 62 -10.04 -7.27 -20.51
N GLU A 63 -9.20 -6.26 -20.31
CA GLU A 63 -8.88 -5.74 -18.98
C GLU A 63 -10.18 -5.44 -18.20
N ALA A 64 -10.44 -6.16 -17.11
CA ALA A 64 -11.58 -5.87 -16.26
C ALA A 64 -11.48 -4.42 -15.76
N THR A 65 -12.38 -3.57 -16.22
CA THR A 65 -12.52 -2.21 -15.72
C THR A 65 -13.50 -2.24 -14.56
N ASN A 66 -13.00 -2.13 -13.34
CA ASN A 66 -13.85 -1.97 -12.17
C ASN A 66 -14.22 -0.49 -12.01
N LYS A 67 -15.19 -0.04 -12.81
CA LYS A 67 -15.62 1.37 -12.86
C LYS A 67 -16.16 1.86 -11.53
N GLU A 68 -16.86 1.02 -10.77
CA GLU A 68 -17.41 1.40 -9.45
C GLU A 68 -16.31 1.64 -8.42
N ALA A 69 -15.33 0.73 -8.33
CA ALA A 69 -14.17 0.94 -7.46
C ALA A 69 -13.35 2.16 -7.89
N ALA A 70 -13.24 2.41 -9.20
CA ALA A 70 -12.58 3.62 -9.72
C ALA A 70 -13.32 4.90 -9.29
N LEU A 71 -14.65 4.93 -9.41
CA LEU A 71 -15.46 6.08 -9.01
C LEU A 71 -15.30 6.41 -7.53
N GLU A 72 -15.25 5.41 -6.65
CA GLU A 72 -15.04 5.64 -5.22
C GLU A 72 -13.63 6.18 -4.92
N GLN A 73 -12.62 5.69 -5.64
CA GLN A 73 -11.26 6.22 -5.53
C GLN A 73 -11.11 7.64 -6.10
N ILE A 74 -11.89 7.98 -7.14
CA ILE A 74 -11.93 9.34 -7.72
C ILE A 74 -12.56 10.33 -6.75
N LYS A 75 -13.68 10.00 -6.09
CA LYS A 75 -14.31 10.90 -5.10
C LYS A 75 -13.36 11.30 -3.98
N VAL A 76 -12.56 10.35 -3.50
CA VAL A 76 -11.53 10.59 -2.47
C VAL A 76 -10.50 11.60 -2.98
N LYS A 77 -10.01 11.42 -4.21
CA LYS A 77 -9.05 12.32 -4.84
C LYS A 77 -9.63 13.73 -5.03
N GLU A 78 -10.90 13.84 -5.42
CA GLU A 78 -11.56 15.13 -5.65
C GLU A 78 -11.88 15.92 -4.37
N CYS A 79 -12.12 15.24 -3.25
CA CYS A 79 -12.33 15.86 -1.94
C CYS A 79 -11.07 16.54 -1.39
N ASP A 80 -9.89 16.08 -1.82
CA ASP A 80 -8.63 16.35 -1.13
C ASP A 80 -7.76 17.43 -1.80
N ASP A 81 -7.77 17.54 -3.12
CA ASP A 81 -6.82 18.39 -3.83
C ASP A 81 -7.18 19.90 -3.87
N ARG A 82 -8.40 20.30 -3.49
CA ARG A 82 -8.91 21.68 -3.78
C ARG A 82 -9.03 22.64 -2.59
N ASN A 83 -9.05 22.17 -1.34
CA ASN A 83 -9.40 23.02 -0.19
C ASN A 83 -8.30 23.16 0.87
N GLY A 84 -7.16 22.49 0.69
CA GLY A 84 -6.12 22.43 1.71
C GLY A 84 -6.64 21.84 3.03
N VAL A 85 -5.90 22.08 4.09
CA VAL A 85 -6.25 21.70 5.46
C VAL A 85 -5.99 22.88 6.40
N ASP A 86 -6.89 23.08 7.36
CA ASP A 86 -6.72 24.07 8.40
C ASP A 86 -5.83 23.51 9.52
N VAL A 87 -4.71 24.18 9.76
CA VAL A 87 -3.73 23.81 10.80
C VAL A 87 -3.72 24.88 11.87
N ARG A 88 -4.07 24.48 13.09
CA ARG A 88 -4.00 25.33 14.27
C ARG A 88 -2.58 25.29 14.85
N LEU A 89 -1.96 26.45 14.94
CA LEU A 89 -0.62 26.63 15.50
C LEU A 89 -0.69 26.90 17.01
N ASP A 90 0.44 26.75 17.70
CA ASP A 90 0.54 26.93 19.16
C ASP A 90 0.16 28.36 19.62
N GLY A 91 0.22 29.36 18.74
CA GLY A 91 -0.24 30.73 19.00
C GLY A 91 -1.75 30.96 18.85
N GLY A 92 -2.53 29.93 18.54
CA GLY A 92 -3.97 30.01 18.29
C GLY A 92 -4.36 30.45 16.88
N GLU A 93 -3.40 30.90 16.07
CA GLU A 93 -3.59 31.16 14.64
C GLU A 93 -3.93 29.86 13.90
N THR A 94 -4.86 29.96 12.94
CA THR A 94 -5.20 28.86 12.02
C THR A 94 -4.78 29.26 10.62
N ILE A 95 -4.04 28.39 9.95
CA ILE A 95 -3.59 28.60 8.57
C ILE A 95 -4.11 27.49 7.67
N ASN A 96 -4.54 27.85 6.47
CA ASN A 96 -4.90 26.86 5.45
C ASN A 96 -3.65 26.49 4.63
N LEU A 97 -3.35 25.19 4.58
CA LEU A 97 -2.19 24.63 3.89
C LEU A 97 -2.62 23.63 2.82
N PRO A 98 -2.06 23.69 1.60
CA PRO A 98 -2.37 22.70 0.58
C PRO A 98 -1.76 21.34 0.95
N PHE A 99 -2.42 20.28 0.51
CA PHE A 99 -1.81 18.96 0.37
C PHE A 99 -2.19 18.42 -1.01
N SER A 100 -1.64 17.27 -1.37
CA SER A 100 -2.07 16.58 -2.59
C SER A 100 -2.24 15.11 -2.26
N VAL A 101 -2.93 14.36 -3.13
CA VAL A 101 -2.91 12.91 -3.05
C VAL A 101 -1.96 12.29 -4.08
N ALA A 102 -1.37 11.16 -3.73
CA ALA A 102 -0.49 10.39 -4.61
C ALA A 102 -0.85 8.91 -4.58
N ALA A 103 -0.64 8.23 -5.71
CA ALA A 103 -0.87 6.81 -5.83
C ALA A 103 0.17 6.04 -5.01
N HIS A 104 -0.31 5.20 -4.11
CA HIS A 104 0.50 4.36 -3.24
C HIS A 104 0.33 2.89 -3.62
N HIS A 105 1.44 2.18 -3.87
CA HIS A 105 1.44 0.74 -4.09
C HIS A 105 1.27 -0.01 -2.77
N LEU A 106 0.15 -0.72 -2.61
CA LEU A 106 -0.15 -1.53 -1.42
C LEU A 106 0.85 -2.69 -1.26
N ILE A 107 1.20 -3.36 -2.37
CA ILE A 107 2.34 -4.27 -2.46
C ILE A 107 3.48 -3.51 -3.14
N PRO A 108 4.48 -3.02 -2.38
CA PRO A 108 5.57 -2.23 -2.95
C PRO A 108 6.45 -3.10 -3.86
N THR A 109 6.65 -2.69 -5.12
CA THR A 109 7.40 -3.49 -6.10
C THR A 109 8.84 -3.77 -5.66
N LYS A 110 9.69 -2.73 -5.62
CA LYS A 110 11.13 -2.89 -5.30
C LYS A 110 11.40 -3.18 -3.82
N ALA A 111 10.57 -2.63 -2.94
CA ALA A 111 10.82 -2.71 -1.50
C ALA A 111 10.36 -4.04 -0.90
N SER A 112 9.37 -4.72 -1.52
CA SER A 112 8.81 -5.97 -1.02
C SER A 112 8.68 -7.06 -2.08
N PHE A 113 7.92 -6.79 -3.15
CA PHE A 113 7.51 -7.81 -4.13
C PHE A 113 8.71 -8.53 -4.75
N THR A 114 9.65 -7.78 -5.32
CA THR A 114 10.84 -8.33 -6.00
C THR A 114 11.82 -9.02 -5.04
N LYS A 115 11.72 -8.76 -3.72
CA LYS A 115 12.57 -9.37 -2.70
C LYS A 115 11.95 -10.63 -2.08
N SER A 116 10.67 -10.86 -2.32
CA SER A 116 9.94 -11.97 -1.71
C SER A 116 10.09 -13.27 -2.53
N SER A 117 9.93 -14.40 -1.86
CA SER A 117 9.97 -15.73 -2.49
C SER A 117 8.80 -15.97 -3.44
N VAL A 118 7.74 -15.15 -3.37
CA VAL A 118 6.57 -15.27 -4.26
C VAL A 118 6.95 -15.07 -5.73
N MET A 119 8.02 -14.31 -6.02
CA MET A 119 8.49 -14.06 -7.38
C MET A 119 8.80 -15.34 -8.17
N LYS A 120 9.25 -16.40 -7.47
CA LYS A 120 9.51 -17.72 -8.06
C LYS A 120 8.25 -18.35 -8.66
N TYR A 121 7.08 -17.93 -8.18
CA TYR A 121 5.76 -18.41 -8.59
C TYR A 121 4.96 -17.37 -9.40
N VAL A 122 5.57 -16.21 -9.72
CA VAL A 122 4.95 -15.15 -10.52
C VAL A 122 5.55 -15.06 -11.92
N SER A 123 6.89 -15.11 -12.01
CA SER A 123 7.63 -14.89 -13.26
C SER A 123 8.45 -16.12 -13.64
N ALA A 124 8.32 -16.53 -14.90
CA ALA A 124 9.12 -17.62 -15.47
C ALA A 124 10.61 -17.25 -15.61
N SER A 125 10.91 -15.95 -15.68
CA SER A 125 12.26 -15.39 -15.79
C SER A 125 12.88 -14.99 -14.45
N ALA A 126 12.17 -15.16 -13.33
CA ALA A 126 12.73 -14.90 -12.01
C ALA A 126 13.87 -15.88 -11.68
N SER A 127 14.88 -15.40 -10.94
CA SER A 127 15.93 -16.27 -10.41
C SER A 127 15.32 -17.35 -9.50
N GLY A 128 15.64 -18.61 -9.77
CA GLY A 128 15.06 -19.76 -9.08
C GLY A 128 13.56 -19.95 -9.35
N SER A 129 13.05 -19.48 -10.51
CA SER A 129 11.66 -19.67 -10.93
C SER A 129 11.24 -21.14 -10.86
N LYS A 130 10.02 -21.36 -10.37
CA LYS A 130 9.37 -22.66 -10.20
C LYS A 130 8.26 -22.91 -11.23
N ILE A 131 8.08 -21.98 -12.16
CA ILE A 131 6.98 -22.02 -13.12
C ILE A 131 7.47 -21.92 -14.56
N GLU A 132 6.73 -22.54 -15.46
CA GLU A 132 7.06 -22.58 -16.89
C GLU A 132 6.68 -21.31 -17.66
N SER A 133 5.68 -20.56 -17.19
CA SER A 133 5.18 -19.33 -17.81
C SER A 133 4.79 -18.31 -16.76
N ASP A 134 4.74 -17.03 -17.16
CA ASP A 134 4.23 -15.96 -16.30
C ASP A 134 2.76 -16.19 -15.89
N ILE A 135 2.36 -15.57 -14.77
CA ILE A 135 0.97 -15.66 -14.28
C ILE A 135 0.07 -14.51 -14.75
N GLY A 136 0.63 -13.50 -15.43
CA GLY A 136 -0.11 -12.34 -15.92
C GLY A 136 -0.38 -11.24 -14.87
N TYR A 137 0.36 -11.21 -13.77
CA TYR A 137 0.16 -10.22 -12.71
C TYR A 137 0.58 -8.82 -13.16
N ASP A 138 -0.25 -7.83 -12.83
CA ASP A 138 0.02 -6.42 -13.07
C ASP A 138 0.19 -5.67 -11.74
N VAL A 139 1.42 -5.27 -11.43
CA VAL A 139 1.71 -4.57 -10.17
C VAL A 139 1.08 -3.18 -10.11
N ASN A 140 0.67 -2.64 -11.26
CA ASN A 140 -0.03 -1.36 -11.35
C ASN A 140 -1.55 -1.53 -11.52
N GLY A 141 -2.08 -2.75 -11.40
CA GLY A 141 -3.53 -2.97 -11.35
C GLY A 141 -4.17 -2.15 -10.22
N SER A 142 -5.40 -1.66 -10.45
CA SER A 142 -6.12 -0.80 -9.52
C SER A 142 -6.28 -1.42 -8.13
N GLU A 143 -6.31 -2.75 -8.01
CA GLU A 143 -6.37 -3.47 -6.73
C GLU A 143 -5.13 -3.27 -5.86
N ASN A 144 -3.99 -2.94 -6.47
CA ASN A 144 -2.73 -2.73 -5.78
C ASN A 144 -2.47 -1.24 -5.47
N GLY A 145 -3.46 -0.38 -5.70
CA GLY A 145 -3.36 1.06 -5.53
C GLY A 145 -4.25 1.61 -4.43
N LEU A 146 -3.76 2.65 -3.76
CA LEU A 146 -4.55 3.48 -2.87
C LEU A 146 -4.12 4.95 -3.01
N TRP A 147 -5.06 5.88 -3.12
CA TRP A 147 -4.74 7.30 -3.02
C TRP A 147 -4.50 7.66 -1.56
N LEU A 148 -3.31 8.18 -1.26
CA LEU A 148 -2.95 8.63 0.07
C LEU A 148 -2.50 10.09 0.03
N PRO A 149 -2.82 10.87 1.08
CA PRO A 149 -2.36 12.25 1.20
C PRO A 149 -0.84 12.32 1.29
N THR A 150 -0.27 13.38 0.72
CA THR A 150 1.17 13.63 0.69
C THR A 150 1.48 15.13 0.72
N HIS A 151 2.73 15.46 1.02
CA HIS A 151 3.22 16.82 1.18
C HIS A 151 3.49 17.56 -0.14
N HIS A 152 3.23 16.95 -1.30
CA HIS A 152 3.64 17.51 -2.59
C HIS A 152 3.04 18.90 -2.89
N GLY A 153 1.77 19.13 -2.56
CA GLY A 153 1.14 20.45 -2.68
C GLY A 153 1.87 21.51 -1.85
N LEU A 154 2.08 21.24 -0.56
CA LEU A 154 2.82 22.14 0.33
C LEU A 154 4.28 22.34 -0.12
N SER A 155 4.95 21.27 -0.52
CA SER A 155 6.34 21.33 -0.99
C SER A 155 6.50 22.17 -2.27
N SER A 156 5.49 22.19 -3.14
CA SER A 156 5.46 23.05 -4.33
C SER A 156 5.41 24.53 -3.94
N GLU A 157 4.56 24.89 -2.97
CA GLU A 157 4.44 26.27 -2.50
C GLU A 157 5.63 26.75 -1.65
N MET A 158 6.34 25.84 -0.99
CA MET A 158 7.49 26.14 -0.10
C MET A 158 8.87 26.06 -0.77
N GLY A 159 9.01 25.33 -1.89
CA GLY A 159 10.29 24.98 -2.49
C GLY A 159 11.13 26.16 -3.02
N SER A 160 12.23 25.86 -3.73
CA SER A 160 13.16 26.87 -4.29
C SER A 160 12.50 27.88 -5.25
N LYS A 161 11.34 27.55 -5.81
CA LYS A 161 10.49 28.42 -6.64
C LYS A 161 9.18 28.84 -5.94
N GLY A 162 8.97 28.41 -4.71
CA GLY A 162 7.78 28.67 -3.92
C GLY A 162 7.71 30.11 -3.38
N SER A 163 6.50 30.59 -3.11
CA SER A 163 6.23 31.93 -2.54
C SER A 163 5.94 31.89 -1.04
N ARG A 164 5.61 30.72 -0.48
CA ARG A 164 5.11 30.61 0.90
C ARG A 164 6.25 30.58 1.92
N LYS A 165 6.11 31.38 2.98
CA LYS A 165 6.88 31.26 4.24
C LYS A 165 6.00 30.56 5.27
N LEU A 166 6.60 29.79 6.16
CA LEU A 166 5.86 29.30 7.33
C LEU A 166 5.63 30.45 8.32
N PRO A 167 4.53 30.45 9.08
CA PRO A 167 4.32 31.40 10.16
C PRO A 167 5.49 31.36 11.16
N GLY A 168 5.95 32.53 11.59
CA GLY A 168 7.13 32.67 12.45
C GLY A 168 8.48 32.63 11.71
N GLU A 169 8.51 32.23 10.42
CA GLU A 169 9.76 32.16 9.66
C GLU A 169 10.06 33.45 8.90
N SER A 170 11.25 34.01 9.15
CA SER A 170 11.72 35.21 8.45
C SER A 170 12.16 34.92 7.01
N LYS A 171 12.51 33.66 6.71
CA LYS A 171 13.02 33.20 5.41
C LYS A 171 12.13 32.10 4.83
N LYS A 172 12.24 31.90 3.51
CA LYS A 172 11.63 30.74 2.86
C LYS A 172 12.35 29.48 3.32
N VAL A 173 11.59 28.48 3.76
CA VAL A 173 12.10 27.17 4.17
C VAL A 173 11.46 26.12 3.27
N SER A 174 12.20 25.06 2.94
CA SER A 174 11.67 23.95 2.18
C SER A 174 10.95 22.95 3.08
N TYR A 175 9.99 22.18 2.55
CA TYR A 175 9.38 21.09 3.31
C TYR A 175 10.43 20.13 3.90
N GLY A 176 11.41 19.74 3.08
CA GLY A 176 12.48 18.83 3.50
C GLY A 176 13.44 19.39 4.56
N SER A 177 13.52 20.72 4.74
CA SER A 177 14.29 21.32 5.83
C SER A 177 13.53 21.34 7.14
N VAL A 178 12.19 21.39 7.09
CA VAL A 178 11.33 21.40 8.28
C VAL A 178 10.89 20.02 8.72
N SER A 179 10.95 19.02 7.82
CA SER A 179 10.65 17.62 8.15
C SER A 179 11.78 16.87 8.83
N LYS A 180 12.98 17.45 8.94
CA LYS A 180 14.10 16.87 9.68
C LYS A 180 13.93 17.17 11.18
N GLU A 181 13.67 16.13 11.96
CA GLU A 181 13.58 16.22 13.42
C GLU A 181 14.89 16.79 14.02
N GLY A 182 14.77 17.75 14.96
CA GLY A 182 15.93 18.32 15.67
C GLY A 182 15.84 19.79 16.10
N GLY A 183 14.81 20.54 15.69
CA GLY A 183 14.58 21.92 16.16
C GLY A 183 13.22 22.05 16.84
N GLY A 184 13.21 22.32 18.15
CA GLY A 184 12.06 22.23 19.08
C GLY A 184 10.81 23.09 18.81
N GLN A 185 10.64 23.65 17.60
CA GLN A 185 9.42 24.35 17.13
C GLN A 185 9.01 23.98 15.69
N VAL A 186 9.88 23.30 14.92
CA VAL A 186 9.66 23.00 13.49
C VAL A 186 9.17 21.56 13.29
N ALA A 187 9.57 20.66 14.19
CA ALA A 187 9.02 19.30 14.25
C ALA A 187 7.53 19.28 14.67
N SER A 188 7.06 20.31 15.41
CA SER A 188 5.63 20.45 15.73
C SER A 188 4.80 20.84 14.51
N PHE A 189 5.32 21.72 13.63
CA PHE A 189 4.59 22.14 12.43
C PHE A 189 4.26 20.97 11.50
N VAL A 190 5.26 20.15 11.12
CA VAL A 190 5.03 19.01 10.21
C VAL A 190 4.11 17.99 10.85
N THR A 191 4.23 17.77 12.16
CA THR A 191 3.32 16.90 12.91
C THR A 191 1.89 17.43 12.91
N LEU A 192 1.68 18.72 13.18
CA LEU A 192 0.36 19.35 13.17
C LEU A 192 -0.27 19.30 11.78
N TYR A 193 0.51 19.63 10.74
CA TYR A 193 0.06 19.57 9.35
C TYR A 193 -0.32 18.15 8.95
N THR A 194 0.57 17.18 9.12
CA THR A 194 0.29 15.79 8.72
C THR A 194 -0.86 15.19 9.53
N SER A 195 -0.97 15.51 10.84
CA SER A 195 -2.10 15.10 11.68
C SER A 195 -3.43 15.69 11.20
N ALA A 196 -3.45 16.98 10.87
CA ALA A 196 -4.65 17.64 10.35
C ALA A 196 -5.07 17.02 9.00
N VAL A 197 -4.11 16.75 8.10
CA VAL A 197 -4.40 16.07 6.83
C VAL A 197 -4.96 14.67 7.08
N MET A 198 -4.36 13.87 7.96
CA MET A 198 -4.85 12.52 8.26
C MET A 198 -6.21 12.52 8.94
N GLU A 199 -6.49 13.51 9.79
CA GLU A 199 -7.79 13.71 10.42
C GLU A 199 -8.87 14.07 9.38
N GLN A 200 -8.56 14.97 8.45
CA GLN A 200 -9.47 15.38 7.37
C GLN A 200 -9.74 14.24 6.39
N THR A 201 -8.70 13.53 5.95
CA THR A 201 -8.78 12.51 4.90
C THR A 201 -9.17 11.12 5.41
N LYS A 202 -9.02 10.88 6.72
CA LYS A 202 -9.14 9.56 7.35
C LYS A 202 -8.27 8.51 6.64
N ARG A 203 -7.04 8.90 6.29
CA ARG A 203 -6.05 8.10 5.56
C ARG A 203 -4.67 8.34 6.13
N GLN A 204 -3.81 7.33 6.10
CA GLN A 204 -2.42 7.49 6.50
C GLN A 204 -1.65 8.40 5.53
N PHE A 205 -0.73 9.21 6.07
CA PHE A 205 0.14 10.06 5.27
C PHE A 205 1.17 9.24 4.50
N HIS A 206 1.38 9.56 3.22
CA HIS A 206 2.29 8.87 2.31
C HIS A 206 3.70 9.47 2.34
N ASP A 207 4.66 8.71 2.88
CA ASP A 207 6.08 9.02 2.91
C ASP A 207 6.93 7.72 2.93
N GLY A 208 8.23 7.77 3.27
CA GLY A 208 9.08 6.59 3.38
C GLY A 208 8.63 5.60 4.47
N HIS A 209 8.45 4.32 4.12
CA HIS A 209 7.91 3.29 5.02
C HIS A 209 8.66 1.92 4.94
N PRO A 210 9.87 1.81 5.52
CA PRO A 210 10.63 0.57 5.49
C PRO A 210 9.95 -0.58 6.26
N ASN A 211 9.35 -0.31 7.41
CA ASN A 211 8.70 -1.32 8.26
C ASN A 211 7.48 -1.96 7.58
N TYR A 212 6.63 -1.15 6.94
CA TYR A 212 5.53 -1.61 6.08
C TYR A 212 6.03 -2.57 5.01
N SER A 213 7.11 -2.19 4.32
CA SER A 213 7.68 -2.99 3.23
C SER A 213 8.18 -4.35 3.70
N SER A 214 8.81 -4.41 4.88
CA SER A 214 9.26 -5.66 5.51
C SER A 214 8.09 -6.57 5.88
N PHE A 215 7.02 -6.00 6.44
CA PHE A 215 5.80 -6.75 6.76
C PHE A 215 5.15 -7.34 5.51
N VAL A 216 4.99 -6.55 4.46
CA VAL A 216 4.43 -7.04 3.17
C VAL A 216 5.30 -8.15 2.59
N THR A 217 6.63 -8.04 2.68
CA THR A 217 7.55 -9.12 2.26
C THR A 217 7.27 -10.42 3.02
N GLY A 218 7.08 -10.33 4.35
CA GLY A 218 6.71 -11.49 5.17
C GLY A 218 5.39 -12.12 4.74
N CYS A 219 4.38 -11.30 4.42
CA CYS A 219 3.09 -11.78 3.91
C CYS A 219 3.22 -12.52 2.59
N LEU A 220 4.01 -11.97 1.65
CA LEU A 220 4.26 -12.60 0.35
C LEU A 220 5.07 -13.90 0.48
N ASN A 221 6.00 -13.97 1.43
CA ASN A 221 6.74 -15.20 1.71
C ASN A 221 5.82 -16.30 2.27
N LYS A 222 4.85 -15.96 3.12
CA LYS A 222 3.82 -16.91 3.58
C LYS A 222 2.98 -17.43 2.41
N VAL A 223 2.56 -16.56 1.49
CA VAL A 223 1.87 -16.98 0.26
C VAL A 223 2.71 -17.96 -0.54
N ALA A 224 4.01 -17.68 -0.70
CA ALA A 224 4.92 -18.56 -1.43
C ALA A 224 5.09 -19.94 -0.75
N ALA A 225 5.23 -19.97 0.58
CA ALA A 225 5.31 -21.21 1.35
C ALA A 225 4.03 -22.04 1.22
N ALA A 226 2.87 -21.38 1.26
CA ALA A 226 1.57 -22.03 1.14
C ALA A 226 1.35 -22.64 -0.26
N ILE A 227 1.85 -21.98 -1.32
CA ILE A 227 1.86 -22.54 -2.69
C ILE A 227 2.79 -23.75 -2.80
N ALA A 228 3.98 -23.68 -2.19
CA ALA A 228 4.93 -24.80 -2.19
C ALA A 228 4.31 -26.04 -1.55
N LYS A 229 3.74 -25.90 -0.34
CA LYS A 229 3.02 -26.97 0.36
C LYS A 229 1.85 -27.53 -0.45
N ALA A 230 1.06 -26.66 -1.10
CA ALA A 230 -0.04 -27.11 -1.95
C ALA A 230 0.43 -27.89 -3.19
N SER A 231 1.60 -27.52 -3.75
CA SER A 231 2.22 -28.24 -4.85
C SER A 231 2.68 -29.64 -4.43
N GLU A 232 3.33 -29.75 -3.26
CA GLU A 232 3.79 -31.04 -2.71
C GLU A 232 2.64 -32.03 -2.49
N ASN A 233 1.47 -31.52 -2.10
CA ASN A 233 0.27 -32.33 -1.90
C ASN A 233 -0.52 -32.60 -3.19
N CYS A 234 -0.12 -32.03 -4.33
CA CYS A 234 -0.84 -32.20 -5.59
C CYS A 234 -0.21 -33.33 -6.41
N GLN A 235 -0.98 -34.42 -6.60
CA GLN A 235 -0.56 -35.55 -7.43
C GLN A 235 -0.11 -35.11 -8.84
N LYS A 236 -0.87 -34.23 -9.52
CA LYS A 236 -0.51 -33.71 -10.84
C LYS A 236 0.76 -32.84 -10.86
N CYS A 237 1.10 -32.17 -9.75
CA CYS A 237 2.37 -31.45 -9.64
C CYS A 237 3.55 -32.42 -9.44
N ASN A 238 3.32 -33.56 -8.79
CA ASN A 238 4.35 -34.56 -8.52
C ASN A 238 4.58 -35.51 -9.71
N GLU A 239 3.59 -35.67 -10.58
CA GLU A 239 3.67 -36.47 -11.81
C GLU A 239 4.33 -35.74 -12.99
N SER A 240 4.62 -34.43 -12.87
CA SER A 240 5.27 -33.70 -13.96
C SER A 240 6.76 -33.99 -14.00
N ASP A 241 7.24 -34.60 -15.09
CA ASP A 241 8.65 -34.95 -15.35
C ASP A 241 9.60 -33.73 -15.54
N GLY A 242 9.13 -32.50 -15.28
CA GLY A 242 9.87 -31.26 -15.50
C GLY A 242 10.24 -30.54 -14.20
N ASP A 243 11.39 -29.85 -14.20
CA ASP A 243 11.89 -29.04 -13.07
C ASP A 243 11.00 -27.85 -12.69
N LYS A 244 9.99 -27.54 -13.53
CA LYS A 244 9.09 -26.41 -13.40
C LYS A 244 7.64 -26.87 -13.50
N SER A 245 6.82 -26.38 -12.59
CA SER A 245 5.39 -26.62 -12.58
C SER A 245 4.66 -25.68 -13.55
N PRO A 246 3.38 -25.97 -13.88
CA PRO A 246 2.52 -25.02 -14.59
C PRO A 246 2.42 -23.65 -13.89
N ALA A 247 1.81 -22.67 -14.54
CA ALA A 247 1.60 -21.37 -13.88
C ALA A 247 0.45 -21.44 -12.84
N PRO A 248 0.64 -20.92 -11.61
CA PRO A 248 -0.39 -20.89 -10.58
C PRO A 248 -1.28 -19.65 -10.72
N TYR A 249 -2.09 -19.56 -11.77
CA TYR A 249 -2.82 -18.32 -12.08
C TYR A 249 -3.76 -17.79 -10.98
N MET A 250 -4.25 -18.68 -10.10
CA MET A 250 -5.04 -18.27 -8.93
C MET A 250 -4.25 -17.41 -7.94
N LEU A 251 -2.91 -17.40 -8.04
CA LEU A 251 -2.04 -16.52 -7.28
C LEU A 251 -2.37 -15.04 -7.51
N VAL A 252 -2.78 -14.64 -8.72
CA VAL A 252 -3.16 -13.24 -8.97
C VAL A 252 -4.28 -12.78 -8.04
N ARG A 253 -5.34 -13.59 -7.91
CA ARG A 253 -6.46 -13.31 -7.00
C ARG A 253 -5.97 -13.22 -5.54
N ARG A 254 -5.01 -14.05 -5.15
CA ARG A 254 -4.42 -14.03 -3.80
C ARG A 254 -3.62 -12.76 -3.54
N LEU A 255 -2.81 -12.33 -4.51
CA LEU A 255 -2.05 -11.07 -4.42
C LEU A 255 -3.00 -9.87 -4.30
N ASN A 256 -4.06 -9.82 -5.11
CA ASN A 256 -5.09 -8.80 -4.97
C ASN A 256 -5.76 -8.84 -3.58
N GLY A 257 -6.05 -10.04 -3.07
CA GLY A 257 -6.60 -10.21 -1.73
C GLY A 257 -5.66 -9.71 -0.63
N VAL A 258 -4.34 -9.82 -0.82
CA VAL A 258 -3.35 -9.21 0.09
C VAL A 258 -3.47 -7.69 0.03
N SER A 259 -3.47 -7.09 -1.16
CA SER A 259 -3.63 -5.63 -1.32
C SER A 259 -4.93 -5.13 -0.69
N GLN A 260 -6.07 -5.77 -0.95
CA GLN A 260 -7.37 -5.37 -0.40
C GLN A 260 -7.40 -5.40 1.14
N ARG A 261 -6.77 -6.40 1.77
CA ARG A 261 -6.64 -6.42 3.23
C ARG A 261 -5.76 -5.28 3.74
N LEU A 262 -4.67 -4.95 3.04
CA LEU A 262 -3.78 -3.86 3.42
C LEU A 262 -4.51 -2.51 3.44
N VAL A 263 -5.45 -2.26 2.52
CA VAL A 263 -6.27 -1.03 2.50
C VAL A 263 -6.90 -0.74 3.86
N THR A 264 -7.44 -1.76 4.53
CA THR A 264 -8.16 -1.60 5.82
C THR A 264 -7.29 -1.05 6.94
N TYR A 265 -5.97 -1.16 6.82
CA TYR A 265 -5.02 -0.61 7.80
C TYR A 265 -4.59 0.82 7.48
N LEU A 266 -4.85 1.30 6.26
CA LEU A 266 -4.36 2.59 5.75
C LEU A 266 -5.45 3.66 5.66
N VAL A 267 -6.72 3.28 5.85
CA VAL A 267 -7.89 4.15 5.77
C VAL A 267 -8.77 4.00 7.00
N GLY A 268 -9.69 4.94 7.21
CA GLY A 268 -10.65 4.93 8.32
C GLY A 268 -10.09 5.57 9.59
N ASP A 269 -10.71 5.22 10.72
CA ASP A 269 -10.36 5.78 12.02
C ASP A 269 -8.95 5.32 12.48
N PRO A 270 -8.13 6.21 13.07
CA PRO A 270 -6.76 5.87 13.49
C PRO A 270 -6.66 4.74 14.51
N SER A 271 -7.74 4.43 15.25
CA SER A 271 -7.80 3.27 16.15
C SER A 271 -7.70 1.92 15.42
N GLY A 272 -7.98 1.88 14.13
CA GLY A 272 -7.78 0.72 13.26
C GLY A 272 -6.35 0.55 12.76
N TRP A 273 -5.53 1.60 12.81
CA TRP A 273 -4.16 1.58 12.31
C TRP A 273 -3.24 0.91 13.33
N ARG A 274 -2.29 0.09 12.86
CA ARG A 274 -1.46 -0.74 13.75
C ARG A 274 -0.04 -0.88 13.23
N PRO A 275 0.97 -0.94 14.12
CA PRO A 275 2.32 -1.31 13.72
C PRO A 275 2.35 -2.75 13.16
N PRO A 276 3.23 -3.07 12.20
CA PRO A 276 4.18 -2.19 11.52
C PRO A 276 3.61 -1.53 10.25
N LEU A 277 2.28 -1.48 10.09
CA LEU A 277 1.57 -1.08 8.87
C LEU A 277 1.37 0.44 8.80
N PHE A 278 2.47 1.19 8.88
CA PHE A 278 2.46 2.64 8.71
C PHE A 278 3.13 3.07 7.39
N THR A 279 2.49 3.94 6.62
CA THR A 279 3.01 4.49 5.35
C THR A 279 3.86 5.73 5.54
N SER A 280 4.09 6.16 6.78
CA SER A 280 5.06 7.19 7.15
C SER A 280 5.31 7.18 8.67
N PRO A 281 6.43 7.72 9.15
CA PRO A 281 6.64 7.98 10.58
C PRO A 281 5.58 8.93 11.16
N HIS A 282 5.05 9.83 10.35
CA HIS A 282 3.98 10.76 10.74
C HIS A 282 2.68 10.03 11.06
N ALA A 283 2.29 9.03 10.24
CA ALA A 283 1.11 8.20 10.49
C ALA A 283 1.23 7.40 11.79
N GLU A 284 2.43 6.88 12.08
CA GLU A 284 2.72 6.20 13.34
C GLU A 284 2.55 7.14 14.53
N LEU A 285 3.20 8.31 14.49
CA LEU A 285 3.13 9.31 15.56
C LEU A 285 1.69 9.77 15.84
N TYR A 286 0.93 10.07 14.78
CA TYR A 286 -0.46 10.50 14.91
C TYR A 286 -1.35 9.41 15.52
N CYS A 287 -1.23 8.16 15.07
CA CYS A 287 -1.96 7.02 15.64
C CYS A 287 -1.67 6.86 17.14
N VAL A 288 -0.40 6.92 17.55
CA VAL A 288 0.00 6.82 18.97
C VAL A 288 -0.59 7.96 19.81
N ASN A 289 -0.54 9.19 19.30
CA ASN A 289 -1.07 10.38 19.99
C ASN A 289 -2.59 10.32 20.15
N GLU A 290 -3.33 9.93 19.10
CA GLU A 290 -4.78 9.77 19.14
C GLU A 290 -5.22 8.72 20.16
N ILE A 291 -4.55 7.56 20.18
CA ILE A 291 -4.84 6.51 21.15
C ILE A 291 -4.59 7.00 22.58
N ALA A 292 -3.49 7.73 22.81
CA ALA A 292 -3.18 8.29 24.12
C ALA A 292 -4.21 9.33 24.56
N PHE A 293 -4.61 10.23 23.66
CA PHE A 293 -5.62 11.26 23.93
C PHE A 293 -6.98 10.64 24.30
N ARG A 294 -7.46 9.67 23.51
CA ARG A 294 -8.74 8.99 23.78
C ARG A 294 -8.74 8.26 25.13
N LYS A 295 -7.63 7.60 25.49
CA LYS A 295 -7.47 6.97 26.82
C LYS A 295 -7.54 7.99 27.96
N ALA A 296 -6.91 9.15 27.80
CA ALA A 296 -6.95 10.22 28.79
C ALA A 296 -8.35 10.80 28.99
N MET A 297 -9.16 10.87 27.92
CA MET A 297 -10.55 11.32 27.99
C MET A 297 -11.48 10.28 28.61
N ALA A 298 -11.29 8.99 28.32
CA ALA A 298 -12.10 7.91 28.88
C ALA A 298 -11.88 7.68 30.39
N GLY A 299 -10.72 8.04 30.93
CA GLY A 299 -10.43 7.95 32.37
C GLY A 299 -10.99 9.10 33.22
N ARG A 300 -11.74 10.03 32.62
CA ARG A 300 -12.33 11.20 33.29
C ARG A 300 -13.86 11.14 33.44
N SER A 301 -14.49 10.08 32.94
CA SER A 301 -15.93 9.77 33.13
C SER A 301 -16.13 8.89 34.35
#